data_AF-A0A9P0E6Y0-F1
#
_entry.id   AF-A0A9P0E6Y0-F1
#
_cell.length_a   1.000
_cell.length_b   1.000
_cell.length_c   1.000
_cell.angle_alpha   90.00
_cell.angle_beta   90.00
_cell.angle_gamma   90.00
#
_symmetry.space_group_name_H-M   'P 1'
#
loop_
_entity.id
_entity.type
_entity.pdbx_description
1 polymer ?
#
loop_
_entity_poly.entity_id
_entity_poly.type
_entity_poly.pdbx_seq_one_letter_code
_entity_poly.pdbx_strand_id
1 'polypeptide(L)'
;MCQVNTDPMKSQSAYLEVVIPPDIIYEDTSGDMMVPEGSSAKLICKARGFPPPKVTWRREDGGEIILRSSTTGHKSKVSIVEGETLILSKVTRSEMGVYMCIASNGVPPTVSKRLMLHVHFHPQIQVPNQLVGAPQGTDVTLACSVEASPKPINYWTRNSGN
;
A
#
# COMPACT_ATOMS: atom_id res chain seq x y z
N MET A 1 -36.76 30.66 -2.34
CA MET A 1 -36.97 32.08 -2.73
C MET A 1 -37.81 32.74 -1.66
N CYS A 2 -37.49 33.98 -1.28
CA CYS A 2 -38.30 34.81 -0.41
C CYS A 2 -38.96 35.89 -1.28
N GLN A 3 -40.29 36.00 -1.22
CA GLN A 3 -41.04 36.91 -2.07
C GLN A 3 -42.04 37.73 -1.24
N VAL A 4 -42.11 39.02 -1.53
CA VAL A 4 -43.02 39.97 -0.90
C VAL A 4 -43.95 40.54 -1.97
N ASN A 5 -45.25 40.50 -1.71
CA ASN A 5 -46.33 40.92 -2.60
C ASN A 5 -46.54 42.45 -2.59
N THR A 6 -45.51 43.22 -2.93
CA THR A 6 -45.59 44.67 -3.18
C THR A 6 -45.93 44.98 -4.66
N ASP A 7 -46.22 46.24 -4.99
CA ASP A 7 -46.28 46.75 -6.36
C ASP A 7 -45.14 47.78 -6.57
N PRO A 8 -44.06 47.45 -7.30
CA PRO A 8 -43.80 46.17 -7.96
C PRO A 8 -43.39 45.08 -6.95
N MET A 9 -43.60 43.82 -7.34
CA MET A 9 -43.29 42.65 -6.52
C MET A 9 -41.78 42.55 -6.26
N LYS A 10 -41.40 42.27 -5.01
CA LYS A 10 -39.99 42.07 -4.63
C LYS A 10 -39.73 40.61 -4.34
N SER A 11 -38.70 40.04 -4.95
CA SER A 11 -38.28 38.66 -4.71
C SER A 11 -36.77 38.56 -4.61
N GLN A 12 -36.29 37.70 -3.71
CA GLN A 12 -34.88 37.35 -3.59
C GLN A 12 -34.71 35.82 -3.51
N SER A 13 -33.74 35.30 -4.24
CA SER A 13 -33.42 33.86 -4.25
C SER A 13 -32.17 33.58 -3.43
N ALA A 14 -32.15 32.42 -2.77
CA ALA A 14 -31.00 31.88 -2.06
C ALA A 14 -30.72 30.47 -2.59
N TYR A 15 -29.46 30.07 -2.57
CA TYR A 15 -29.01 28.73 -2.98
C TYR A 15 -28.67 27.93 -1.72
N LEU A 16 -29.11 26.68 -1.69
CA LEU A 16 -28.75 25.70 -0.67
C LEU A 16 -27.86 24.65 -1.33
N GLU A 17 -26.65 24.47 -0.81
CA GLU A 17 -25.76 23.38 -1.19
C GLU A 17 -25.74 22.33 -0.08
N VAL A 18 -26.05 21.09 -0.44
CA VAL A 18 -26.03 19.97 0.50
C VAL A 18 -24.71 19.24 0.34
N VAL A 19 -23.89 19.26 1.38
CA VAL A 19 -22.61 18.56 1.42
C VAL A 19 -22.76 17.18 2.05
N ILE A 20 -22.00 16.21 1.55
CA ILE A 20 -22.03 14.81 1.98
C ILE A 20 -20.59 14.40 2.33
N PRO A 21 -20.32 13.89 3.55
CA PRO A 21 -19.01 13.38 3.92
C PRO A 21 -18.50 12.29 2.97
N PRO A 22 -17.18 12.09 2.88
CA PRO A 22 -16.60 11.06 2.04
C PRO A 22 -16.88 9.66 2.62
N ASP A 23 -17.13 8.70 1.75
CA ASP A 23 -17.36 7.30 2.09
C ASP A 23 -16.66 6.39 1.07
N ILE A 24 -15.97 5.36 1.55
CA ILE A 24 -15.20 4.44 0.70
C ILE A 24 -16.11 3.32 0.21
N ILE A 25 -16.13 3.10 -1.10
CA ILE A 25 -16.90 2.01 -1.72
C ILE A 25 -16.04 0.75 -1.62
N TYR A 26 -16.34 -0.12 -0.65
CA TYR A 26 -15.51 -1.26 -0.31
C TYR A 26 -15.46 -2.30 -1.43
N GLU A 27 -16.55 -2.46 -2.17
CA GLU A 27 -16.71 -3.42 -3.27
C GLU A 27 -15.83 -3.09 -4.48
N ASP A 28 -15.63 -1.79 -4.74
CA ASP A 28 -14.82 -1.28 -5.86
C ASP A 28 -13.37 -0.95 -5.45
N THR A 29 -13.07 -1.04 -4.15
CA THR A 29 -11.76 -0.76 -3.59
C THR A 29 -11.03 -2.07 -3.33
N SER A 30 -9.77 -2.15 -3.77
CA SER A 30 -8.90 -3.31 -3.56
C SER A 30 -8.86 -3.76 -2.09
N GLY A 31 -8.75 -5.06 -1.88
CA GLY A 31 -8.43 -5.67 -0.58
C GLY A 31 -6.93 -5.90 -0.43
N ASP A 32 -6.57 -6.80 0.48
CA ASP A 32 -5.19 -7.27 0.60
C ASP A 32 -4.76 -8.00 -0.67
N MET A 33 -3.51 -7.77 -1.09
CA MET A 33 -2.97 -8.26 -2.35
C MET A 33 -1.67 -9.01 -2.14
N MET A 34 -1.46 -10.03 -2.96
CA MET A 34 -0.22 -10.79 -3.01
C MET A 34 0.33 -10.77 -4.43
N VAL A 35 1.58 -10.33 -4.58
CA VAL A 35 2.24 -10.16 -5.88
C VAL A 35 3.67 -10.69 -5.85
N PRO A 36 4.17 -11.33 -6.92
CA PRO A 36 5.58 -11.73 -6.99
C PRO A 36 6.54 -10.54 -6.99
N GLU A 37 7.72 -10.69 -6.38
CA GLU A 37 8.81 -9.72 -6.47
C GLU A 37 9.20 -9.48 -7.93
N GLY A 38 9.38 -8.21 -8.29
CA GLY A 38 9.65 -7.75 -9.65
C GLY A 38 8.40 -7.60 -10.54
N SER A 39 7.22 -8.00 -10.09
CA SER A 39 5.96 -7.77 -10.80
C SER A 39 5.36 -6.38 -10.51
N SER A 40 4.18 -6.08 -11.07
CA SER A 40 3.48 -4.82 -10.81
C SER A 40 2.21 -5.05 -9.99
N ALA A 41 1.92 -4.16 -9.04
CA ALA A 41 0.70 -4.13 -8.25
C ALA A 41 -0.15 -2.91 -8.64
N LYS A 42 -1.47 -3.10 -8.75
CA LYS A 42 -2.45 -2.04 -9.03
C LYS A 42 -3.46 -1.98 -7.89
N LEU A 43 -3.33 -0.99 -7.02
CA LEU A 43 -4.22 -0.76 -5.90
C LEU A 43 -5.26 0.28 -6.31
N ILE A 44 -6.54 -0.01 -6.07
CA ILE A 44 -7.67 0.85 -6.44
C ILE A 44 -8.42 1.24 -5.17
N CYS A 45 -8.78 2.51 -5.04
CA CYS A 45 -9.62 3.02 -3.96
C CYS A 45 -10.63 4.02 -4.52
N LYS A 46 -11.90 3.67 -4.37
CA LYS A 46 -13.04 4.44 -4.85
C LYS A 46 -13.79 5.02 -3.65
N ALA A 47 -14.14 6.29 -3.74
CA ALA A 47 -14.88 6.99 -2.72
C ALA A 47 -16.00 7.83 -3.33
N ARG A 48 -17.09 7.97 -2.58
CA ARG A 48 -18.25 8.82 -2.91
C ARG A 48 -18.41 9.90 -1.86
N GLY A 49 -19.03 11.01 -2.24
CA GLY A 49 -19.24 12.18 -1.38
C GLY A 49 -19.55 13.41 -2.22
N PHE A 50 -19.98 14.49 -1.57
CA PHE A 50 -20.21 15.76 -2.24
C PHE A 50 -19.64 16.92 -1.40
N PRO A 51 -18.70 17.72 -1.93
CA PRO A 51 -18.07 17.60 -3.25
C PRO A 51 -17.34 16.25 -3.48
N PRO A 52 -17.01 15.87 -4.73
CA PRO A 52 -16.31 14.61 -5.02
C PRO A 52 -15.02 14.45 -4.18
N PRO A 53 -14.84 13.33 -3.46
CA PRO A 53 -13.65 13.15 -2.62
C PRO A 53 -12.37 13.02 -3.42
N LYS A 54 -11.32 13.68 -2.91
CA LYS A 54 -9.96 13.47 -3.36
C LYS A 54 -9.36 12.26 -2.64
N VAL A 55 -8.83 11.31 -3.41
CA VAL A 55 -8.15 10.12 -2.88
C VAL A 55 -6.64 10.34 -2.88
N THR A 56 -6.01 10.03 -1.75
CA THR A 56 -4.55 10.01 -1.59
C THR A 56 -4.09 8.69 -0.99
N TRP A 57 -2.88 8.27 -1.36
CA TRP A 57 -2.22 7.08 -0.88
C TRP A 57 -0.99 7.44 -0.07
N ARG A 58 -0.78 6.73 1.04
CA ARG A 58 0.44 6.79 1.84
C ARG A 58 0.76 5.42 2.42
N ARG A 59 2.01 5.20 2.83
CA ARG A 59 2.34 4.03 3.66
C ARG A 59 2.02 4.32 5.12
N GLU A 60 1.54 3.30 5.82
CA GLU A 60 1.22 3.41 7.25
C GLU A 60 2.49 3.56 8.11
N ASP A 61 3.59 2.95 7.69
CA ASP A 61 4.90 3.02 8.37
C ASP A 61 5.60 4.38 8.20
N GLY A 62 4.99 5.34 7.49
CA GLY A 62 5.59 6.64 7.17
C GLY A 62 6.67 6.57 6.10
N GLY A 63 6.92 5.40 5.50
CA GLY A 63 7.87 5.22 4.42
C GLY A 63 7.42 5.90 3.12
N GLU A 64 8.36 6.11 2.21
CA GLU A 64 8.09 6.68 0.90
C GLU A 64 7.57 5.61 -0.08
N ILE A 65 6.63 6.00 -0.92
CA ILE A 65 6.16 5.23 -2.07
C ILE A 65 7.16 5.42 -3.21
N ILE A 66 7.67 4.30 -3.74
CA ILE A 66 8.62 4.31 -4.86
C ILE A 66 7.85 4.19 -6.17
N LEU A 67 7.83 5.27 -6.94
CA LEU A 67 7.23 5.28 -8.27
C LEU A 67 8.32 5.09 -9.31
N ARG A 68 8.11 4.15 -10.23
CA ARG A 68 9.02 3.85 -11.33
C ARG A 68 8.35 4.24 -12.64
N SER A 69 8.92 5.22 -13.34
CA SER A 69 8.45 5.62 -14.67
C SER A 69 8.71 4.49 -15.67
N SER A 70 7.66 4.05 -16.35
CA SER A 70 7.74 2.99 -17.37
C SER A 70 8.49 3.46 -18.63
N THR A 71 8.53 4.76 -18.90
CA THR A 71 9.12 5.33 -20.13
C THR A 71 10.56 5.78 -19.97
N THR A 72 10.92 6.36 -18.82
CA THR A 72 12.25 6.93 -18.59
C THR A 72 13.12 6.11 -17.65
N GLY A 73 12.55 5.09 -16.97
CA GLY A 73 13.23 4.34 -15.93
C GLY A 73 13.53 5.17 -14.66
N HIS A 74 13.08 6.43 -14.62
CA HIS A 74 13.27 7.32 -13.49
C HIS A 74 12.54 6.78 -12.26
N LYS A 75 13.21 6.83 -11.11
CA LYS A 75 12.67 6.44 -9.81
C LYS A 75 12.44 7.69 -8.99
N SER A 76 11.19 7.92 -8.58
CA SER A 76 10.85 8.96 -7.62
C SER A 76 10.38 8.32 -6.31
N LYS A 77 10.69 8.98 -5.20
CA LYS A 77 10.20 8.62 -3.88
C LYS A 77 9.32 9.75 -3.38
N VAL A 78 8.11 9.41 -2.96
CA VAL A 78 7.10 10.38 -2.53
C VAL A 78 6.35 9.84 -1.32
N SER A 79 6.06 10.68 -0.34
CA SER A 79 5.31 10.28 0.85
C SER A 79 3.81 10.12 0.59
N ILE A 80 3.28 10.84 -0.40
CA ILE A 80 1.86 10.87 -0.76
C ILE A 80 1.73 10.78 -2.27
N VAL A 81 0.79 9.95 -2.74
CA VAL A 81 0.40 9.87 -4.16
C VAL A 81 -1.08 10.19 -4.28
N GLU A 82 -1.45 11.08 -5.17
CA GLU A 82 -2.85 11.43 -5.42
C GLU A 82 -3.44 10.58 -6.54
N GLY A 83 -4.71 10.20 -6.40
CA GLY A 83 -5.47 9.46 -7.41
C GLY A 83 -6.11 8.20 -6.85
N GLU A 84 -7.21 7.78 -7.47
CA GLU A 84 -7.95 6.57 -7.08
C GLU A 84 -7.18 5.27 -7.36
N THR A 85 -6.17 5.30 -8.25
CA THR A 85 -5.37 4.14 -8.61
C THR A 85 -3.90 4.40 -8.35
N LEU A 86 -3.27 3.54 -7.55
CA LEU A 86 -1.83 3.51 -7.32
C LEU A 86 -1.23 2.31 -8.08
N ILE A 87 -0.31 2.59 -8.99
CA ILE A 87 0.41 1.55 -9.75
C ILE A 87 1.85 1.48 -9.26
N LEU A 88 2.19 0.37 -8.62
CA LEU A 88 3.55 0.06 -8.18
C LEU A 88 4.17 -0.90 -9.20
N SER A 89 5.18 -0.46 -9.94
CA SER A 89 5.85 -1.29 -10.93
C SER A 89 7.14 -1.88 -10.38
N LYS A 90 7.46 -3.12 -10.76
CA LYS A 90 8.66 -3.85 -10.33
C LYS A 90 8.87 -3.81 -8.82
N VAL A 91 7.85 -4.25 -8.08
CA VAL A 91 7.80 -4.19 -6.61
C VAL A 91 8.93 -5.01 -6.00
N THR A 92 9.59 -4.47 -4.99
CA THR A 92 10.62 -5.17 -4.20
C THR A 92 10.09 -5.56 -2.83
N ARG A 93 10.74 -6.52 -2.15
CA ARG A 93 10.32 -6.91 -0.79
C ARG A 93 10.33 -5.77 0.24
N SER A 94 11.14 -4.74 0.03
CA SER A 94 11.14 -3.52 0.86
C SER A 94 9.88 -2.66 0.69
N GLU A 95 9.12 -2.85 -0.39
CA GLU A 95 7.86 -2.18 -0.64
C GLU A 95 6.67 -2.94 -0.04
N MET A 96 6.89 -4.15 0.50
CA MET A 96 5.87 -4.86 1.29
C MET A 96 5.40 -4.00 2.47
N GLY A 97 4.12 -4.07 2.80
CA GLY A 97 3.55 -3.38 3.96
C GLY A 97 2.13 -2.88 3.74
N VAL A 98 1.64 -2.10 4.71
CA VAL A 98 0.29 -1.54 4.69
C VAL A 98 0.28 -0.21 3.95
N TYR A 99 -0.53 -0.15 2.91
CA TYR A 99 -0.86 1.07 2.18
C TYR A 99 -2.23 1.57 2.65
N MET A 100 -2.33 2.86 2.92
CA MET A 100 -3.58 3.52 3.29
C MET A 100 -4.08 4.35 2.11
N CYS A 101 -5.33 4.12 1.69
CA CYS A 101 -6.03 5.11 0.89
C CYS A 101 -6.88 6.00 1.81
N ILE A 102 -6.85 7.30 1.55
CA ILE A 102 -7.50 8.34 2.35
C ILE A 102 -8.38 9.14 1.41
N ALA A 103 -9.67 9.28 1.73
CA ALA A 103 -10.63 10.05 0.95
C ALA A 103 -11.11 11.26 1.75
N SER A 104 -10.95 12.45 1.17
CA SER A 104 -11.36 13.72 1.79
C SER A 104 -11.95 14.67 0.75
N ASN A 105 -13.05 15.33 1.09
CA ASN A 105 -13.68 16.40 0.30
C ASN A 105 -13.83 17.72 1.09
N GLY A 106 -13.11 17.86 2.20
CA GLY A 106 -13.25 19.01 3.11
C GLY A 106 -14.44 18.93 4.07
N VAL A 107 -15.31 17.93 3.94
CA VAL A 107 -16.43 17.67 4.85
C VAL A 107 -16.03 16.56 5.82
N PRO A 108 -15.95 16.82 7.14
CA PRO A 108 -15.62 15.79 8.11
C PRO A 108 -16.74 14.73 8.24
N PRO A 109 -16.40 13.46 8.59
CA PRO A 109 -15.05 12.96 8.83
C PRO A 109 -14.33 12.54 7.54
N THR A 110 -13.02 12.75 7.49
CA THR A 110 -12.15 12.08 6.51
C THR A 110 -12.12 10.59 6.80
N VAL A 111 -12.22 9.76 5.77
CA VAL A 111 -12.22 8.29 5.89
C VAL A 111 -10.98 7.68 5.24
N SER A 112 -10.59 6.48 5.69
CA SER A 112 -9.44 5.76 5.15
C SER A 112 -9.62 4.25 5.20
N LYS A 113 -9.04 3.53 4.24
CA LYS A 113 -8.97 2.06 4.20
C LYS A 113 -7.52 1.61 4.18
N ARG A 114 -7.21 0.56 4.94
CA ARG A 114 -5.91 -0.13 4.97
C ARG A 114 -5.91 -1.30 3.98
N LEU A 115 -4.83 -1.44 3.23
CA LEU A 115 -4.59 -2.53 2.29
C LEU A 115 -3.19 -3.09 2.50
N MET A 116 -3.09 -4.38 2.81
CA MET A 116 -1.79 -5.05 2.95
C MET A 116 -1.27 -5.51 1.58
N LEU A 117 -0.08 -5.04 1.20
CA LEU A 117 0.65 -5.53 0.05
C LEU A 117 1.67 -6.58 0.49
N HIS A 118 1.39 -7.84 0.17
CA HIS A 118 2.32 -8.96 0.32
C HIS A 118 3.15 -9.15 -0.94
N VAL A 119 4.47 -9.15 -0.79
CA VAL A 119 5.41 -9.47 -1.88
C VAL A 119 5.92 -10.89 -1.70
N HIS A 120 5.72 -11.76 -2.69
CA HIS A 120 6.20 -13.15 -2.70
C HIS A 120 7.56 -13.26 -3.39
N PHE A 121 8.49 -13.96 -2.78
CA PHE A 121 9.84 -14.17 -3.32
C PHE A 121 10.43 -15.51 -2.84
N HIS A 122 11.29 -16.09 -3.68
CA HIS A 122 11.93 -17.36 -3.40
C HIS A 122 12.87 -17.26 -2.18
N PRO A 123 13.03 -18.37 -1.42
CA PRO A 123 13.95 -18.39 -0.29
C PRO A 123 15.37 -18.02 -0.69
N GLN A 124 15.95 -17.07 0.03
CA GLN A 124 17.36 -16.73 -0.06
C GLN A 124 18.04 -17.13 1.25
N ILE A 125 19.03 -18.01 1.12
CA ILE A 125 19.79 -18.55 2.24
C ILE A 125 21.12 -17.81 2.33
N GLN A 126 21.42 -17.30 3.52
CA GLN A 126 22.70 -16.71 3.85
C GLN A 126 23.36 -17.56 4.94
N VAL A 127 24.61 -17.94 4.70
CA VAL A 127 25.41 -18.72 5.64
C VAL A 127 26.58 -17.85 6.09
N PRO A 128 26.60 -17.37 7.36
CA PRO A 128 27.63 -16.46 7.83
C PRO A 128 29.03 -17.12 7.84
N ASN A 129 29.10 -18.39 8.24
CA ASN A 129 30.33 -19.17 8.29
C ASN A 129 30.18 -20.45 7.47
N GLN A 130 30.74 -20.47 6.26
CA GLN A 130 30.69 -21.64 5.38
C GLN A 130 31.64 -22.77 5.82
N LEU A 131 32.70 -22.41 6.54
CA LEU A 131 33.66 -23.35 7.10
C LEU A 131 33.73 -23.11 8.61
N VAL A 132 33.42 -24.15 9.38
CA VAL A 132 33.50 -24.13 10.84
C VAL A 132 34.37 -25.30 11.27
N GLY A 133 35.55 -24.99 11.82
CA GLY A 133 36.42 -25.98 12.45
C GLY A 133 36.11 -26.11 13.93
N ALA A 134 36.12 -27.33 14.46
CA ALA A 134 35.88 -27.61 15.87
C ALA A 134 36.83 -28.73 16.35
N PRO A 135 37.51 -28.58 17.50
CA PRO A 135 38.27 -29.65 18.13
C PRO A 135 37.38 -30.86 18.48
N GLN A 136 38.00 -32.03 18.64
CA GLN A 136 37.26 -33.21 19.08
C GLN A 136 36.69 -33.01 20.49
N GLY A 137 35.41 -33.35 20.66
CA GLY A 137 34.72 -33.27 21.95
C GLY A 137 34.13 -31.89 22.28
N THR A 138 34.20 -30.92 21.36
CA THR A 138 33.57 -29.60 21.54
C THR A 138 32.24 -29.48 20.81
N ASP A 139 31.30 -28.76 21.40
CA ASP A 139 30.03 -28.42 20.75
C ASP A 139 30.23 -27.32 19.70
N VAL A 140 29.50 -27.45 18.59
CA VAL A 140 29.52 -26.48 17.49
C VAL A 140 28.10 -26.12 17.08
N THR A 141 27.87 -24.83 16.79
CA THR A 141 26.60 -24.35 16.26
C THR A 141 26.79 -23.93 14.81
N LEU A 142 26.01 -24.56 13.92
CA LEU A 142 25.88 -24.12 12.54
C LEU A 142 24.65 -23.21 12.44
N ALA A 143 24.80 -22.08 11.77
CA ALA A 143 23.75 -21.09 11.62
C ALA A 143 23.54 -20.75 10.14
N CYS A 144 22.30 -20.50 9.76
CA CYS A 144 21.92 -19.89 8.50
C CYS A 144 20.74 -18.92 8.72
N SER A 145 20.68 -17.85 7.93
CA SER A 145 19.52 -16.96 7.86
C SER A 145 18.80 -17.19 6.53
N VAL A 146 17.47 -17.28 6.59
CA VAL A 146 16.63 -17.51 5.40
C VAL A 146 15.59 -16.41 5.31
N GLU A 147 15.59 -15.67 4.20
CA GLU A 147 14.52 -14.75 3.85
C GLU A 147 13.62 -15.40 2.80
N ALA A 148 12.32 -15.55 3.08
CA ALA A 148 11.36 -15.98 2.07
C ALA A 148 9.94 -15.46 2.39
N SER A 149 9.14 -15.34 1.34
CA SER A 149 7.72 -15.04 1.42
C SER A 149 7.01 -15.88 0.34
N PRO A 150 6.20 -16.89 0.72
CA PRO A 150 5.67 -17.15 2.05
C PRO A 150 6.72 -17.81 2.96
N LYS A 151 6.41 -17.92 4.26
CA LYS A 151 7.32 -18.52 5.24
C LYS A 151 7.73 -19.94 4.81
N PRO A 152 9.04 -20.25 4.72
CA PRO A 152 9.50 -21.54 4.24
C PRO A 152 9.57 -22.57 5.38
N ILE A 153 9.75 -23.84 5.01
CA ILE A 153 10.14 -24.92 5.92
C ILE A 153 11.66 -25.05 5.86
N ASN A 154 12.32 -24.94 7.02
CA ASN A 154 13.78 -25.01 7.12
C ASN A 154 14.19 -26.34 7.78
N TYR A 155 15.13 -27.05 7.17
CA TYR A 155 15.68 -28.30 7.68
C TYR A 155 17.15 -28.43 7.28
N TRP A 156 17.91 -29.22 8.06
CA TRP A 156 19.30 -29.51 7.79
C TRP A 156 19.44 -30.83 7.05
N THR A 157 20.35 -30.88 6.08
CA THR A 157 20.75 -32.11 5.39
C THR A 157 22.25 -32.27 5.45
N ARG A 158 22.72 -33.50 5.63
CA ARG A 158 24.13 -33.86 5.52
C ARG A 158 24.27 -34.81 4.33
N ASN A 159 25.03 -34.41 3.32
CA ASN A 159 25.45 -35.36 2.31
C ASN A 159 26.46 -36.31 2.97
N SER A 160 26.04 -37.56 3.13
CA SER A 160 26.97 -38.66 3.39
C SER A 160 27.84 -38.80 2.15
N GLY A 161 28.98 -38.12 2.12
CA GLY A 161 30.01 -38.40 1.14
C GLY A 161 30.45 -39.85 1.32
N ASN A 162 30.42 -40.60 0.21
CA ASN A 162 31.05 -41.90 0.08
C ASN A 162 32.57 -41.75 0.17
#